data_AF-A0A519Y762-F1
#
_entry.id   AF-A0A519Y762-F1
#
_cell.length_a   1.000
_cell.length_b   1.000
_cell.length_c   1.000
_cell.angle_alpha   90.00
_cell.angle_beta   90.00
_cell.angle_gamma   90.00
#
_symmetry.space_group_name_H-M   'P 1'
#
loop_
_entity.id
_entity.type
_entity.pdbx_description
1 polymer ?
#
loop_
_entity_poly.entity_id
_entity_poly.type
_entity_poly.pdbx_seq_one_letter_code
_entity_poly.pdbx_strand_id
1 'polypeptide(L)'
;MKIYKNNYIQKIGLIALCSGLLILPACKKSFLDVDPQAQQPAVSFWKTQDDATKAVNSIYANLRSWENTAFPALAVESIAGDDAEKGSSANDASYLNGFDSFTVTSTEGQLQGFWTG
;
A
#
# COMPACT_ATOMS: atom_id res chain seq x y z
N MET A 1 10.65 18.55 -66.22
CA MET A 1 10.02 19.04 -64.98
C MET A 1 9.30 17.95 -64.14
N LYS A 2 8.75 16.86 -64.72
CA LYS A 2 8.05 15.79 -63.95
C LYS A 2 8.95 14.91 -63.05
N ILE A 3 10.18 14.63 -63.45
CA ILE A 3 11.11 13.73 -62.72
C ILE A 3 11.54 14.33 -61.36
N TYR A 4 11.80 15.64 -61.31
CA TYR A 4 12.18 16.33 -60.07
C TYR A 4 11.04 16.31 -59.03
N LYS A 5 9.78 16.50 -59.45
CA LYS A 5 8.60 16.43 -58.57
C LYS A 5 8.46 15.08 -57.85
N ASN A 6 8.79 13.97 -58.51
CA ASN A 6 8.69 12.63 -57.94
C ASN A 6 9.71 12.38 -56.82
N ASN A 7 10.93 12.88 -56.98
CA ASN A 7 11.98 12.79 -55.95
C ASN A 7 11.67 13.61 -54.69
N TYR A 8 10.96 14.75 -54.82
CA TYR A 8 10.52 15.52 -53.65
C TYR A 8 9.39 14.81 -52.90
N ILE A 9 8.44 14.19 -53.61
CA ILE A 9 7.35 13.43 -52.99
C ILE A 9 7.91 12.22 -52.21
N GLN A 10 8.89 11.51 -52.77
CA GLN A 10 9.55 10.40 -52.08
C GLN A 10 10.30 10.85 -50.82
N LYS A 11 11.00 12.00 -50.86
CA LYS A 11 11.69 12.57 -49.70
C LYS A 11 10.73 13.03 -48.61
N ILE A 12 9.62 13.67 -48.98
CA ILE A 12 8.56 14.09 -48.03
C ILE A 12 7.90 12.86 -47.40
N GLY A 13 7.61 11.81 -48.19
CA GLY A 13 7.08 10.55 -47.68
C GLY A 13 8.02 9.88 -46.69
N LEU A 14 9.33 9.91 -46.95
CA LEU A 14 10.34 9.35 -46.04
C LEU A 14 10.43 10.15 -44.72
N ILE A 15 10.37 11.48 -44.78
CA ILE A 15 10.36 12.34 -43.59
C ILE A 15 9.09 12.10 -42.76
N ALA A 16 7.92 12.05 -43.40
CA ALA A 16 6.65 11.77 -42.72
C ALA A 16 6.64 10.39 -42.04
N LEU A 17 7.24 9.37 -42.69
CA LEU A 17 7.39 8.03 -42.11
C LEU A 17 8.31 8.04 -40.89
N CYS A 18 9.47 8.70 -41.00
CA CYS A 18 10.42 8.83 -39.88
C CYS A 18 9.80 9.59 -38.69
N SER A 19 9.07 10.68 -38.95
CA SER A 19 8.35 11.42 -37.91
C SER A 19 7.24 10.57 -37.27
N GLY A 20 6.49 9.80 -38.07
CA GLY A 20 5.47 8.89 -37.56
C GLY A 20 6.05 7.84 -36.60
N LEU A 21 7.19 7.25 -36.93
CA LEU A 21 7.88 6.26 -36.07
C LEU A 21 8.31 6.81 -34.71
N LEU A 22 8.59 8.11 -34.61
CA LEU A 22 9.02 8.76 -33.37
C LEU A 22 7.83 9.20 -32.48
N ILE A 23 6.70 9.55 -33.07
CA ILE A 23 5.56 10.13 -32.34
C ILE A 23 4.61 9.03 -31.80
N LEU A 24 4.51 7.89 -32.50
CA LEU A 24 3.65 6.77 -32.09
C LEU A 24 3.97 6.16 -30.70
N PRO A 25 5.23 5.97 -30.27
CA PRO A 25 5.52 5.42 -28.94
C PRO A 25 5.34 6.43 -27.80
N ALA A 26 5.24 7.73 -28.07
CA ALA A 26 5.18 8.78 -27.05
C ALA A 26 3.80 8.92 -26.36
N CYS A 27 2.73 8.34 -26.92
CA CYS A 27 1.36 8.44 -26.40
C CYS A 27 0.85 7.16 -25.72
N LYS A 28 1.73 6.36 -25.10
CA LYS A 28 1.26 5.23 -24.30
C LYS A 28 0.51 5.75 -23.07
N LYS A 29 -0.74 5.32 -22.91
CA LYS A 29 -1.57 5.67 -21.73
C LYS A 29 -0.89 5.28 -20.42
N SER A 30 -0.08 4.22 -20.44
CA SER A 30 0.66 3.70 -19.30
C SER A 30 1.97 4.40 -19.01
N PHE A 31 2.28 5.54 -19.64
CA PHE A 31 3.51 6.28 -19.35
C PHE A 31 3.55 6.80 -17.90
N LEU A 32 2.39 7.12 -17.33
CA LEU A 32 2.26 7.54 -15.94
C LEU A 32 1.94 6.38 -14.99
N ASP A 33 1.77 5.17 -15.50
CA ASP A 33 1.55 3.97 -14.70
C ASP A 33 2.91 3.42 -14.27
N VAL A 34 3.42 3.92 -13.14
CA VAL A 34 4.69 3.48 -12.56
C VAL A 34 4.39 2.42 -11.51
N ASP A 35 5.07 1.28 -11.61
CA ASP A 35 4.96 0.23 -10.60
C ASP A 35 5.39 0.76 -9.22
N PRO A 36 4.71 0.34 -8.14
CA PRO A 36 5.07 0.75 -6.79
C PRO A 36 6.50 0.34 -6.46
N GLN A 37 7.32 1.34 -6.12
CA GLN A 37 8.73 1.12 -5.80
C GLN A 37 8.87 0.36 -4.48
N ALA A 38 9.85 -0.53 -4.41
CA ALA A 38 10.12 -1.36 -3.23
C ALA A 38 8.95 -2.25 -2.76
N GLN A 39 7.95 -2.49 -3.62
CA GLN A 39 6.89 -3.46 -3.35
C GLN A 39 6.98 -4.64 -4.30
N GLN A 40 6.85 -5.85 -3.76
CA GLN A 40 6.75 -7.05 -4.58
C GLN A 40 5.33 -7.17 -5.15
N PRO A 41 5.14 -7.21 -6.47
CA PRO A 41 3.81 -7.37 -7.04
C PRO A 41 3.17 -8.69 -6.59
N ALA A 42 1.93 -8.63 -6.12
CA ALA A 42 1.19 -9.81 -5.65
C ALA A 42 1.11 -10.93 -6.70
N VAL A 43 0.99 -10.54 -7.98
CA VAL A 43 0.96 -11.46 -9.13
C VAL A 43 2.25 -12.27 -9.30
N SER A 44 3.38 -11.79 -8.78
CA SER A 44 4.65 -12.50 -8.80
C SER A 44 4.95 -13.31 -7.54
N PHE A 45 4.17 -13.13 -6.47
CA PHE A 45 4.54 -13.60 -5.16
C PHE A 45 4.30 -15.11 -4.95
N TRP A 46 3.36 -15.79 -5.59
CA TRP A 46 2.99 -17.16 -5.18
C TRP A 46 3.60 -18.28 -6.03
N LYS A 47 4.92 -18.29 -6.26
CA LYS A 47 5.54 -19.18 -7.26
C LYS A 47 6.48 -20.23 -6.69
N THR A 48 7.15 -19.94 -5.58
CA THR A 48 8.23 -20.77 -5.05
C THR A 48 7.96 -21.19 -3.60
N GLN A 49 8.72 -22.18 -3.12
CA GLN A 49 8.70 -22.55 -1.71
C GLN A 49 9.17 -21.40 -0.79
N ASP A 50 10.14 -20.60 -1.24
CA ASP A 50 10.61 -19.43 -0.50
C ASP A 50 9.49 -18.40 -0.33
N ASP A 51 8.67 -18.21 -1.38
CA ASP A 51 7.51 -17.33 -1.30
C ASP A 51 6.47 -17.79 -0.28
N ALA A 52 6.17 -19.10 -0.25
CA ALA A 52 5.29 -19.68 0.76
C ALA A 52 5.84 -19.46 2.19
N THR A 53 7.16 -19.55 2.34
CA THR A 53 7.83 -19.28 3.63
C THR A 53 7.69 -17.81 4.02
N LYS A 54 7.92 -16.89 3.08
CA LYS A 54 7.71 -15.44 3.29
C LYS A 54 6.26 -15.11 3.62
N ALA A 55 5.28 -15.76 2.99
CA ALA A 55 3.87 -15.59 3.32
C ALA A 55 3.58 -15.97 4.77
N VAL A 56 3.99 -17.15 5.20
CA VAL A 56 3.78 -17.60 6.59
C VAL A 56 4.45 -16.65 7.57
N ASN A 57 5.69 -16.24 7.29
CA ASN A 57 6.38 -15.26 8.12
C ASN A 57 5.65 -13.91 8.17
N SER A 58 5.04 -13.46 7.08
CA SER A 58 4.27 -12.21 7.05
C SER A 58 3.01 -12.27 7.92
N ILE A 59 2.34 -13.43 7.98
CA ILE A 59 1.19 -13.64 8.88
C ILE A 59 1.65 -13.53 10.34
N TYR A 60 2.74 -14.20 10.71
CA TYR A 60 3.30 -14.07 12.07
C TYR A 60 3.81 -12.66 12.38
N ALA A 61 4.33 -11.95 11.38
CA ALA A 61 4.73 -10.55 11.55
C ALA A 61 3.53 -9.65 11.83
N ASN A 62 2.40 -9.85 11.14
CA ASN A 62 1.14 -9.14 11.40
C ASN A 62 0.58 -9.49 12.80
N LEU A 63 0.56 -10.77 13.19
CA LEU A 63 0.16 -11.17 14.54
C LEU A 63 1.07 -10.60 15.65
N ARG A 64 2.26 -10.13 15.29
CA ARG A 64 3.21 -9.49 16.21
C ARG A 64 3.26 -7.98 16.06
N SER A 65 2.33 -7.40 15.29
CA SER A 65 2.22 -5.96 15.13
C SER A 65 1.78 -5.30 16.44
N TRP A 66 1.92 -3.97 16.47
CA TRP A 66 1.50 -3.16 17.62
C TRP A 66 0.00 -3.34 17.91
N GLU A 67 -0.80 -3.38 16.86
CA GLU A 67 -2.26 -3.55 16.89
C GLU A 67 -2.68 -4.84 17.58
N ASN A 68 -1.94 -5.93 17.36
CA ASN A 68 -2.28 -7.25 17.89
C ASN A 68 -1.65 -7.56 19.27
N THR A 69 -0.59 -6.85 19.67
CA THR A 69 0.22 -7.24 20.85
C THR A 69 0.45 -6.18 21.90
N ALA A 70 0.01 -4.94 21.65
CA ALA A 70 0.23 -3.83 22.56
C ALA A 70 -1.10 -3.20 23.00
N PHE A 71 -1.14 -1.87 23.11
CA PHE A 71 -2.27 -1.16 23.69
C PHE A 71 -3.61 -1.35 22.97
N PRO A 72 -3.70 -1.48 21.63
CA PRO A 72 -4.99 -1.73 20.99
C PRO A 72 -5.65 -3.04 21.45
N ALA A 73 -4.89 -4.15 21.46
CA ALA A 73 -5.36 -5.44 21.98
C ALA A 73 -5.68 -5.36 23.48
N LEU A 74 -4.78 -4.83 24.31
CA LEU A 74 -5.02 -4.71 25.75
C LEU A 74 -6.25 -3.84 26.09
N ALA A 75 -6.48 -2.77 25.33
CA ALA A 75 -7.61 -1.87 25.54
C ALA A 75 -8.96 -2.58 25.36
N VAL A 76 -9.07 -3.42 24.33
CA VAL A 76 -10.33 -4.08 23.95
C VAL A 76 -10.51 -5.42 24.66
N GLU A 77 -9.43 -6.19 24.82
CA GLU A 77 -9.51 -7.58 25.29
C GLU A 77 -9.37 -7.73 26.81
N SER A 78 -8.76 -6.75 27.50
CA SER A 78 -8.48 -6.86 28.95
C SER A 78 -8.95 -5.65 29.77
N ILE A 79 -8.59 -4.41 29.42
CA ILE A 79 -8.86 -3.23 30.27
C ILE A 79 -10.36 -2.98 30.48
N ALA A 80 -11.19 -3.28 29.49
CA ALA A 80 -12.65 -3.20 29.63
C ALA A 80 -13.26 -4.41 30.38
N GLY A 81 -12.46 -5.43 30.68
CA GLY A 81 -12.82 -6.61 31.47
C GLY A 81 -12.52 -6.46 32.96
N ASP A 82 -12.49 -7.58 33.67
CA ASP A 82 -12.18 -7.65 35.12
C ASP A 82 -10.81 -8.31 35.42
N ASP A 83 -10.04 -8.65 34.39
CA ASP A 83 -8.73 -9.31 34.47
C ASP A 83 -7.55 -8.33 34.51
N ALA A 84 -7.75 -7.08 34.09
CA ALA A 84 -6.74 -6.02 34.10
C ALA A 84 -7.32 -4.64 34.44
N GLU A 85 -6.46 -3.75 34.95
CA GLU A 85 -6.76 -2.32 35.14
C GLU A 85 -5.79 -1.49 34.27
N LYS A 86 -6.23 -0.32 33.79
CA LYS A 86 -5.39 0.63 33.05
C LYS A 86 -4.10 1.03 33.82
N GLY A 87 -4.10 0.92 35.15
CA GLY A 87 -2.92 0.98 36.03
C GLY A 87 -2.20 2.34 36.07
N SER A 88 -1.04 2.36 36.76
CA SER A 88 -0.13 3.51 36.88
C SER A 88 -0.81 4.77 37.45
N SER A 89 -0.58 5.94 36.86
CA SER A 89 -1.24 7.21 37.19
C SER A 89 -2.27 7.61 36.14
N ALA A 90 -3.26 8.43 36.50
CA ALA A 90 -4.36 8.84 35.61
C ALA A 90 -3.90 9.51 34.29
N ASN A 91 -2.72 10.14 34.30
CA ASN A 91 -2.12 10.83 33.16
C ASN A 91 -1.24 9.94 32.26
N ASP A 92 -0.81 8.76 32.71
CA ASP A 92 -0.11 7.79 31.87
C ASP A 92 -1.08 7.16 30.87
N ALA A 93 -0.68 6.96 29.62
CA ALA A 93 -1.52 6.40 28.54
C ALA A 93 -3.02 6.81 28.63
N SER A 94 -3.29 8.12 28.78
CA SER A 94 -4.61 8.63 29.17
C SER A 94 -5.75 8.31 28.19
N TYR A 95 -5.41 7.97 26.94
CA TYR A 95 -6.34 7.45 25.93
C TYR A 95 -6.95 6.08 26.30
N LEU A 96 -6.35 5.35 27.25
CA LEU A 96 -6.90 4.09 27.78
C LEU A 96 -7.96 4.30 28.86
N ASN A 97 -8.03 5.50 29.48
CA ASN A 97 -9.01 5.79 30.54
C ASN A 97 -10.46 5.63 30.04
N GLY A 98 -10.70 5.86 28.74
CA GLY A 98 -12.02 5.68 28.14
C GLY A 98 -12.49 4.22 28.18
N PHE A 99 -11.57 3.26 28.07
CA PHE A 99 -11.89 1.82 28.13
C PHE A 99 -12.20 1.39 29.56
N ASP A 100 -11.37 1.81 30.52
CA ASP A 100 -11.55 1.55 31.96
C ASP A 100 -12.85 2.15 32.51
N SER A 101 -13.22 3.35 32.04
CA SER A 101 -14.45 4.05 32.46
C SER A 101 -15.67 3.79 31.58
N PHE A 102 -15.56 2.95 30.55
CA PHE A 102 -16.63 2.65 29.58
C PHE A 102 -17.19 3.90 28.86
N THR A 103 -16.32 4.86 28.54
CA THR A 103 -16.65 6.11 27.83
C THR A 103 -16.01 6.22 26.44
N VAL A 104 -15.49 5.12 25.89
CA VAL A 104 -14.90 5.06 24.54
C VAL A 104 -15.88 5.56 23.48
N THR A 105 -15.35 6.28 22.49
CA THR A 105 -16.12 6.77 21.33
C THR A 105 -15.51 6.26 20.03
N SER A 106 -16.22 6.45 18.92
CA SER A 106 -15.78 6.00 17.59
C SER A 106 -14.50 6.66 17.06
N THR A 107 -14.00 7.70 17.74
CA THR A 107 -12.75 8.39 17.36
C THR A 107 -11.54 7.88 18.13
N GLU A 108 -11.69 6.85 18.97
CA GLU A 108 -10.59 6.31 19.77
C GLU A 108 -9.57 5.55 18.91
N GLY A 109 -8.30 5.94 19.01
CA GLY A 109 -7.22 5.39 18.21
C GLY A 109 -6.92 3.93 18.53
N GLN A 110 -7.04 3.51 19.80
CA GLN A 110 -6.82 2.10 20.16
C GLN A 110 -7.91 1.20 19.58
N LEU A 111 -9.16 1.67 19.50
CA LEU A 111 -10.25 0.94 18.88
C LEU A 111 -10.01 0.77 17.37
N GLN A 112 -9.59 1.84 16.69
CA GLN A 112 -9.24 1.78 15.27
C GLN A 112 -8.03 0.86 15.04
N GLY A 113 -7.01 0.94 15.89
CA GLY A 113 -5.82 0.11 15.82
C GLY A 113 -6.17 -1.38 15.90
N PHE A 114 -6.97 -1.77 16.90
CA PHE A 114 -7.42 -3.15 17.07
C PHE A 114 -8.21 -3.65 15.86
N TRP A 115 -9.09 -2.81 15.31
CA TRP A 115 -9.88 -3.17 14.13
C TRP A 115 -9.04 -3.40 12.86
N THR A 116 -7.91 -2.70 12.72
CA THR A 116 -7.04 -2.80 11.54
C THR A 116 -5.88 -3.77 11.68
N GLY A 117 -5.60 -4.23 12.91
CA GLY A 117 -4.60 -5.25 13.18
C GLY A 117 -4.93 -6.56 12.50
#